data_AF-A0A930DZN5-F1
#
_entry.id   AF-A0A930DZN5-F1
#
_cell.length_a   1.000
_cell.length_b   1.000
_cell.length_c   1.000
_cell.angle_alpha   90.00
_cell.angle_beta   90.00
_cell.angle_gamma   90.00
#
_symmetry.space_group_name_H-M   'P 1'
#
loop_
_entity.id
_entity.type
_entity.pdbx_description
1 polymer ?
#
loop_
_entity_poly.entity_id
_entity_poly.type
_entity_poly.pdbx_seq_one_letter_code
_entity_poly.pdbx_strand_id
1 'polypeptide(L)'
;MNESIENINLSNSDVRTSKFNKKSLILILNYFISPILILIVFFNLLKNSTIMENLMSSGFVSIFLKNNKYLLENEELFNKFFTSVLSSIATFITFIIAVLLSKKRNDSISIKKSETSLKKLLLFGIGLGIFMILWNIIISYLYPLLGLTFKSKNTGSLFESLKFNKLLILNILIAAPLGEEIAFKYGIFTFFHEIFQDKGIFLKVILPAFVSAFTFAVIHDGLYLVPLYIVPSFIGCLIYKNTSSLLPCVLGHFLNNFLALIMTLYN
;
A
#
# COMPACT_ATOMS: atom_id res chain seq x y z
N MET A 1 59.62 19.91 10.44
CA MET A 1 58.22 19.54 10.77
C MET A 1 57.37 19.86 9.56
N ASN A 2 57.17 18.87 8.68
CA ASN A 2 56.21 18.96 7.59
C ASN A 2 55.04 18.06 8.01
N GLU A 3 53.99 18.67 8.55
CA GLU A 3 52.73 17.97 8.77
C GLU A 3 52.09 17.74 7.40
N SER A 4 52.21 16.50 6.93
CA SER A 4 51.40 15.97 5.85
C SER A 4 49.94 16.06 6.24
N ILE A 5 49.18 16.83 5.47
CA ILE A 5 47.71 16.85 5.49
C ILE A 5 47.26 15.41 5.18
N GLU A 6 46.93 14.66 6.24
CA GLU A 6 46.18 13.42 6.11
C GLU A 6 44.85 13.77 5.47
N ASN A 7 44.72 13.40 4.19
CA ASN A 7 43.42 13.26 3.55
C ASN A 7 42.64 12.22 4.36
N ILE A 8 41.81 12.71 5.28
CA ILE A 8 40.77 11.94 5.93
C ILE A 8 39.80 11.52 4.83
N ASN A 9 40.09 10.39 4.19
CA ASN A 9 39.12 9.60 3.49
C ASN A 9 38.06 9.21 4.53
N LEU A 10 37.02 10.04 4.64
CA LEU A 10 35.71 9.68 5.18
C LEU A 10 35.14 8.58 4.27
N SER A 11 35.70 7.38 4.41
CA SER A 11 35.02 6.16 4.03
C SER A 11 33.82 6.06 4.96
N ASN A 12 32.68 6.61 4.52
CA ASN A 12 31.41 6.01 4.86
C ASN A 12 31.58 4.55 4.44
N SER A 13 31.78 3.67 5.41
CA SER A 13 31.76 2.24 5.19
C SER A 13 30.33 1.91 4.76
N ASP A 14 30.07 2.02 3.46
CA ASP A 14 28.84 1.58 2.85
C ASP A 14 28.74 0.09 3.17
N VAL A 15 27.89 -0.22 4.16
CA VAL A 15 27.61 -1.59 4.57
C VAL A 15 27.07 -2.30 3.34
N ARG A 16 27.91 -3.14 2.73
CA ARG A 16 27.54 -3.91 1.54
C ARG A 16 26.59 -5.02 1.93
N THR A 17 25.33 -4.83 1.58
CA THR A 17 24.28 -5.84 1.68
C THR A 17 24.18 -6.65 0.38
N SER A 18 23.44 -7.75 0.40
CA SER A 18 23.20 -8.55 -0.82
C SER A 18 22.47 -7.69 -1.86
N LYS A 19 23.08 -7.52 -3.03
CA LYS A 19 22.45 -6.84 -4.19
C LYS A 19 21.10 -7.45 -4.57
N PHE A 20 20.95 -8.75 -4.36
CA PHE A 20 19.69 -9.43 -4.55
C PHE A 20 18.99 -9.63 -3.20
N ASN A 21 18.03 -8.74 -2.91
CA ASN A 21 17.25 -8.81 -1.67
C ASN A 21 16.04 -9.74 -1.83
N LYS A 22 16.25 -11.03 -1.50
CA LYS A 22 15.21 -12.07 -1.52
C LYS A 22 13.97 -11.68 -0.73
N LYS A 23 14.15 -10.98 0.39
CA LYS A 23 13.06 -10.61 1.29
C LYS A 23 12.14 -9.56 0.69
N SER A 24 12.72 -8.55 0.05
CA SER A 24 11.96 -7.59 -0.75
C SER A 24 11.20 -8.28 -1.88
N LEU A 25 11.83 -9.22 -2.59
CA LEU A 25 11.14 -9.99 -3.63
C LEU A 25 9.95 -10.79 -3.08
N ILE A 26 10.11 -11.48 -1.95
CA ILE A 26 9.02 -12.25 -1.32
C ILE A 26 7.87 -11.32 -0.92
N LEU A 27 8.14 -10.10 -0.44
CA LEU A 27 7.10 -9.13 -0.10
C LEU A 27 6.32 -8.64 -1.33
N ILE A 28 7.00 -8.45 -2.46
CA ILE A 28 6.36 -8.13 -3.75
C ILE A 28 5.44 -9.28 -4.16
N LEU A 29 5.94 -10.51 -4.15
CA LEU A 29 5.15 -11.69 -4.48
C LEU A 29 3.95 -11.85 -3.53
N ASN A 30 4.14 -11.63 -2.23
CA ASN A 30 3.04 -11.70 -1.27
C ASN A 30 1.92 -10.70 -1.61
N TYR A 31 2.27 -9.45 -1.97
CA TYR A 31 1.26 -8.44 -2.28
C TYR A 31 0.44 -8.79 -3.53
N PHE A 32 1.07 -9.29 -4.59
CA PHE A 32 0.38 -9.57 -5.85
C PHE A 32 -0.24 -10.97 -5.94
N ILE A 33 0.33 -11.96 -5.26
CA ILE A 33 -0.04 -13.38 -5.46
C ILE A 33 -0.87 -13.92 -4.29
N SER A 34 -0.51 -13.61 -3.04
CA SER A 34 -1.20 -14.18 -1.87
C SER A 34 -2.70 -13.90 -1.83
N PRO A 35 -3.21 -12.67 -2.13
CA PRO A 35 -4.65 -12.43 -2.15
C PRO A 35 -5.39 -13.36 -3.10
N ILE A 36 -4.83 -13.59 -4.29
CA ILE A 36 -5.42 -14.45 -5.33
C ILE A 36 -5.44 -15.91 -4.86
N LEU A 37 -4.32 -16.39 -4.32
CA LEU A 37 -4.25 -17.77 -3.80
C LEU A 37 -5.22 -18.00 -2.64
N ILE A 38 -5.31 -17.05 -1.71
CA ILE A 38 -6.24 -17.11 -0.58
C ILE A 38 -7.69 -17.13 -1.07
N LEU A 39 -8.03 -16.28 -2.05
CA LEU A 39 -9.36 -16.28 -2.67
C LEU A 39 -9.68 -17.63 -3.32
N ILE A 40 -8.75 -18.20 -4.10
CA ILE A 40 -8.94 -19.53 -4.72
C ILE A 40 -9.21 -20.61 -3.67
N VAL A 41 -8.44 -20.61 -2.58
CA VAL A 41 -8.63 -21.55 -1.47
C VAL A 41 -10.02 -21.38 -0.87
N PHE A 42 -10.43 -20.15 -0.55
CA PHE A 42 -11.75 -19.90 0.01
C PHE A 42 -12.88 -20.30 -0.93
N PHE A 43 -12.82 -19.94 -2.21
CA PHE A 43 -13.83 -20.35 -3.19
C PHE A 43 -13.95 -21.87 -3.29
N ASN A 44 -12.83 -22.60 -3.26
CA ASN A 44 -12.86 -24.05 -3.29
C ASN A 44 -13.42 -24.66 -2.00
N LEU A 45 -13.12 -24.08 -0.82
CA LEU A 45 -13.73 -24.51 0.44
C LEU A 45 -15.24 -24.29 0.43
N LEU A 46 -15.70 -23.15 -0.09
CA LEU A 46 -17.11 -22.77 -0.12
C LEU A 46 -17.95 -23.52 -1.15
N LYS A 47 -17.32 -24.26 -2.08
CA LYS A 47 -18.02 -25.22 -2.95
C LYS A 47 -18.54 -26.44 -2.18
N ASN A 48 -17.98 -26.73 -1.00
CA ASN A 48 -18.48 -27.78 -0.14
C ASN A 48 -19.80 -27.34 0.51
N SER A 49 -20.90 -28.02 0.17
CA SER A 49 -22.25 -27.67 0.64
C SER A 49 -22.36 -27.66 2.16
N THR A 50 -21.73 -28.61 2.85
CA THR A 50 -21.72 -28.67 4.32
C THR A 50 -21.02 -27.45 4.93
N ILE A 51 -19.91 -27.00 4.34
CA ILE A 51 -19.18 -25.80 4.81
C ILE A 51 -20.04 -24.55 4.58
N MET A 52 -20.65 -24.43 3.40
CA MET A 52 -21.51 -23.30 3.07
C MET A 52 -22.75 -23.25 3.98
N GLU A 53 -23.42 -24.38 4.20
CA GLU A 53 -24.58 -24.48 5.10
C GLU A 53 -24.22 -24.10 6.54
N ASN A 54 -23.09 -24.59 7.05
CA ASN A 54 -22.59 -24.22 8.38
C ASN A 54 -22.27 -22.72 8.50
N LEU A 55 -21.68 -22.13 7.45
CA LEU A 55 -21.40 -20.70 7.43
C LEU A 55 -22.70 -19.88 7.44
N MET A 56 -23.65 -20.21 6.57
CA MET A 56 -24.92 -19.50 6.42
C MET A 56 -25.83 -19.65 7.64
N SER A 57 -25.78 -20.80 8.32
CA SER A 57 -26.52 -21.08 9.56
C SER A 57 -25.84 -20.53 10.82
N SER A 58 -24.60 -20.05 10.73
CA SER A 58 -23.92 -19.45 11.88
C SER A 58 -24.70 -18.25 12.43
N GLY A 59 -24.72 -18.09 13.76
CA GLY A 59 -25.57 -17.09 14.42
C GLY A 59 -25.31 -15.66 13.95
N PHE A 60 -24.04 -15.31 13.71
CA PHE A 60 -23.69 -13.97 13.21
C PHE A 60 -24.17 -13.74 11.76
N VAL A 61 -23.92 -14.69 10.85
CA VAL A 61 -24.29 -14.56 9.43
C VAL A 61 -25.81 -14.56 9.26
N SER A 62 -26.51 -15.46 9.95
CA SER A 62 -27.97 -15.54 9.89
C SER A 62 -28.65 -14.27 10.43
N ILE A 63 -28.17 -13.70 11.54
CA ILE A 63 -28.68 -12.41 12.06
C ILE A 63 -28.40 -11.27 11.07
N PHE A 64 -27.18 -11.21 10.51
CA PHE A 64 -26.82 -10.19 9.54
C PHE A 64 -27.72 -10.23 8.29
N LEU A 65 -27.89 -11.42 7.70
CA LEU A 65 -28.73 -11.60 6.51
C LEU A 65 -30.21 -11.33 6.81
N LYS A 66 -30.71 -11.69 8.01
CA LYS A 66 -32.07 -11.35 8.43
C LYS A 66 -32.31 -9.84 8.50
N ASN A 67 -31.30 -9.06 8.90
CA ASN A 67 -31.37 -7.61 8.94
C ASN A 67 -31.11 -6.94 7.57
N ASN A 68 -30.62 -7.70 6.59
CA ASN A 68 -30.26 -7.22 5.26
C ASN A 68 -30.90 -8.11 4.17
N LYS A 69 -32.21 -8.42 4.30
CA LYS A 69 -32.92 -9.35 3.39
C LYS A 69 -32.81 -8.99 1.91
N TYR A 70 -32.74 -7.70 1.59
CA TYR A 70 -32.55 -7.21 0.21
C TYR A 70 -31.30 -7.80 -0.47
N LEU A 71 -30.28 -8.22 0.29
CA LEU A 71 -29.10 -8.91 -0.25
C LEU A 71 -29.45 -10.30 -0.78
N LEU A 72 -30.42 -11.01 -0.18
CA LEU A 72 -30.84 -12.33 -0.61
C LEU A 72 -31.85 -12.29 -1.76
N GLU A 73 -32.56 -11.18 -1.92
CA GLU A 73 -33.58 -10.98 -2.95
C GLU A 73 -32.96 -10.65 -4.32
N ASN A 74 -31.69 -10.24 -4.35
CA ASN A 74 -30.96 -9.89 -5.56
C ASN A 74 -29.61 -10.63 -5.63
N GLU A 75 -29.54 -11.62 -6.52
CA GLU A 75 -28.36 -12.47 -6.70
C GLU A 75 -27.09 -11.68 -7.04
N GLU A 76 -27.20 -10.63 -7.87
CA GLU A 76 -26.06 -9.80 -8.23
C GLU A 76 -25.51 -9.04 -7.01
N LEU A 77 -26.40 -8.45 -6.21
CA LEU A 77 -26.02 -7.77 -4.97
C LEU A 77 -25.43 -8.75 -3.94
N PHE A 78 -26.00 -9.95 -3.81
CA PHE A 78 -25.44 -11.00 -2.97
C PHE A 78 -24.00 -11.33 -3.38
N ASN A 79 -23.77 -11.55 -4.68
CA ASN A 79 -22.47 -11.89 -5.21
C ASN A 79 -21.46 -10.76 -5.00
N LYS A 80 -21.86 -9.50 -5.20
CA LYS A 80 -21.02 -8.32 -4.90
C LYS A 80 -20.68 -8.23 -3.41
N PHE A 81 -21.64 -8.42 -2.52
CA PHE A 81 -21.41 -8.47 -1.08
C PHE A 81 -20.43 -9.58 -0.70
N PHE A 82 -20.71 -10.80 -1.14
CA PHE A 82 -19.94 -11.99 -0.79
C PHE A 82 -18.48 -11.88 -1.27
N THR A 83 -18.29 -11.51 -2.53
CA THR A 83 -16.95 -11.30 -3.12
C THR A 83 -16.19 -10.16 -2.42
N SER A 84 -16.87 -9.08 -2.04
CA SER A 84 -16.26 -7.97 -1.30
C SER A 84 -15.79 -8.39 0.09
N VAL A 85 -16.61 -9.14 0.83
CA VAL A 85 -16.24 -9.67 2.16
C VAL A 85 -15.05 -10.63 2.04
N LEU A 86 -15.09 -11.55 1.08
CA LEU A 86 -14.02 -12.53 0.91
C LEU A 86 -12.69 -11.88 0.50
N SER A 87 -12.76 -10.91 -0.42
CA SER A 87 -11.61 -10.09 -0.81
C SER A 87 -11.07 -9.30 0.38
N SER A 88 -11.95 -8.77 1.24
CA SER A 88 -11.53 -8.05 2.43
C SER A 88 -10.76 -8.92 3.41
N ILE A 89 -11.21 -10.16 3.63
CA ILE A 89 -10.52 -11.15 4.47
C ILE A 89 -9.16 -11.52 3.84
N ALA A 90 -9.13 -11.78 2.52
CA ALA A 90 -7.90 -12.11 1.81
C ALA A 90 -6.85 -10.99 1.89
N THR A 91 -7.27 -9.73 1.73
CA THR A 91 -6.41 -8.55 1.92
C THR A 91 -5.88 -8.46 3.34
N PHE A 92 -6.73 -8.69 4.34
CA PHE A 92 -6.32 -8.62 5.75
C PHE A 92 -5.29 -9.71 6.10
N ILE A 93 -5.50 -10.96 5.63
CA ILE A 93 -4.53 -12.05 5.79
C ILE A 93 -3.22 -11.72 5.07
N THR A 94 -3.29 -11.22 3.84
CA THR A 94 -2.10 -10.80 3.07
C THR A 94 -1.29 -9.73 3.79
N PHE A 95 -1.98 -8.77 4.41
CA PHE A 95 -1.38 -7.73 5.26
C PHE A 95 -0.66 -8.35 6.47
N ILE A 96 -1.30 -9.28 7.19
CA ILE A 96 -0.67 -9.97 8.34
C ILE A 96 0.60 -10.68 7.89
N ILE A 97 0.55 -11.41 6.78
CA ILE A 97 1.72 -12.10 6.20
C ILE A 97 2.81 -11.07 5.86
N ALA A 98 2.47 -9.95 5.23
CA ALA A 98 3.43 -8.88 4.90
C ALA A 98 4.13 -8.33 6.16
N VAL A 99 3.38 -8.06 7.23
CA VAL A 99 3.94 -7.60 8.52
C VAL A 99 4.89 -8.64 9.10
N LEU A 100 4.50 -9.92 9.11
CA LEU A 100 5.37 -11.00 9.62
C LEU A 100 6.65 -11.13 8.80
N LEU A 101 6.54 -11.08 7.47
CA LEU A 101 7.67 -11.15 6.55
C LEU A 101 8.59 -9.93 6.65
N SER A 102 8.07 -8.75 6.98
CA SER A 102 8.89 -7.53 7.08
C SER A 102 9.76 -7.43 8.35
N LYS A 103 9.55 -8.30 9.35
CA LYS A 103 10.36 -8.32 10.59
C LYS A 103 11.80 -8.73 10.33
N LYS A 104 12.78 -8.24 11.11
CA LYS A 104 14.21 -8.61 11.02
C LYS A 104 14.82 -8.32 9.64
N ARG A 105 14.85 -7.05 9.26
CA ARG A 105 15.43 -6.58 8.00
C ARG A 105 16.95 -6.53 8.08
N ASN A 106 17.61 -6.68 6.94
CA ASN A 106 19.07 -6.61 6.81
C ASN A 106 19.48 -5.99 5.45
N ASP A 107 18.69 -5.05 4.95
CA ASP A 107 18.98 -4.26 3.75
C ASP A 107 19.67 -2.93 4.09
N SER A 108 20.31 -2.31 3.10
CA SER A 108 21.13 -1.11 3.25
C SER A 108 20.38 0.10 3.82
N ILE A 109 19.06 0.17 3.60
CA ILE A 109 18.20 1.20 4.18
C ILE A 109 17.91 0.89 5.65
N SER A 110 17.56 -0.36 5.96
CA SER A 110 17.14 -0.79 7.30
C SER A 110 18.26 -0.94 8.33
N ILE A 111 19.48 -1.26 7.90
CA ILE A 111 20.64 -1.40 8.79
C ILE A 111 21.01 -0.03 9.39
N LYS A 112 20.78 1.04 8.63
CA LYS A 112 20.83 2.40 9.14
C LYS A 112 19.58 2.63 9.98
N LYS A 113 19.66 2.37 11.30
CA LYS A 113 18.59 2.74 12.23
C LYS A 113 18.20 4.19 11.98
N SER A 114 16.89 4.46 11.95
CA SER A 114 16.40 5.83 11.83
C SER A 114 16.96 6.68 12.96
N GLU A 115 17.86 7.58 12.64
CA GLU A 115 18.32 8.65 13.54
C GLU A 115 17.28 9.78 13.63
N THR A 116 16.25 9.73 12.80
CA THR A 116 15.16 10.70 12.80
C THR A 116 14.25 10.45 14.00
N SER A 117 14.05 11.48 14.83
CA SER A 117 13.18 11.41 16.00
C SER A 117 11.71 11.15 15.63
N LEU A 118 10.96 10.51 16.53
CA LEU A 118 9.53 10.22 16.31
C LEU A 118 8.73 11.47 15.92
N LYS A 119 8.99 12.62 16.57
CA LYS A 119 8.34 13.90 16.23
C LYS A 119 8.58 14.30 14.77
N LYS A 120 9.82 14.18 14.28
CA LYS A 120 10.15 14.47 12.88
C LYS A 120 9.49 13.48 11.93
N LEU A 121 9.45 12.18 12.28
CA LEU A 121 8.76 11.17 11.48
C LEU A 121 7.26 11.46 11.35
N LEU A 122 6.60 11.84 12.44
CA LEU A 122 5.19 12.24 12.44
C LEU A 122 4.98 13.50 11.60
N LEU A 123 5.86 14.50 11.70
CA LEU A 123 5.77 15.72 10.90
C LEU A 123 5.91 15.43 9.40
N PHE A 124 6.86 14.57 9.01
CA PHE A 124 6.99 14.12 7.62
C PHE A 124 5.72 13.39 7.14
N GLY A 125 5.11 12.56 7.99
CA GLY A 125 3.88 11.85 7.61
C GLY A 125 2.68 12.76 7.46
N ILE A 126 2.48 13.70 8.39
CA ILE A 126 1.42 14.72 8.28
C ILE A 126 1.65 15.59 7.03
N GLY A 127 2.89 16.04 6.81
CA GLY A 127 3.26 16.81 5.63
C GLY A 127 2.98 16.06 4.32
N LEU A 128 3.32 14.77 4.25
CA LEU A 128 3.00 13.93 3.09
C LEU A 128 1.49 13.79 2.90
N GLY A 129 0.72 13.57 3.97
CA GLY A 129 -0.75 13.49 3.89
C GLY A 129 -1.38 14.78 3.37
N ILE A 130 -0.98 15.93 3.90
CA ILE A 130 -1.44 17.25 3.41
C ILE A 130 -1.06 17.43 1.94
N PHE A 131 0.18 17.09 1.57
CA PHE A 131 0.62 17.15 0.19
C PHE A 131 -0.23 16.27 -0.74
N MET A 132 -0.54 15.03 -0.34
CA MET A 132 -1.40 14.13 -1.12
C MET A 132 -2.78 14.73 -1.34
N ILE A 133 -3.38 15.33 -0.32
CA ILE A 133 -4.70 15.98 -0.42
C ILE A 133 -4.66 17.16 -1.39
N LEU A 134 -3.66 18.04 -1.25
CA LEU A 134 -3.48 19.16 -2.17
C LEU A 134 -3.21 18.69 -3.60
N TRP A 135 -2.45 17.61 -3.77
CA TRP A 135 -2.19 17.00 -5.07
C TRP A 135 -3.45 16.46 -5.72
N ASN A 136 -4.33 15.79 -4.96
CA ASN A 136 -5.65 15.35 -5.44
C ASN A 136 -6.47 16.55 -5.96
N ILE A 137 -6.47 17.67 -5.24
CA ILE A 137 -7.17 18.89 -5.65
C ILE A 137 -6.55 19.46 -6.93
N ILE A 138 -5.23 19.56 -7.03
CA ILE A 138 -4.55 20.05 -8.23
C ILE A 138 -4.93 19.19 -9.45
N ILE A 139 -4.87 17.87 -9.31
CA ILE A 139 -5.18 16.95 -10.40
C ILE A 139 -6.66 16.99 -10.79
N SER A 140 -7.57 17.16 -9.81
CA SER A 140 -9.00 17.23 -10.08
C SER A 140 -9.40 18.44 -10.91
N TYR A 141 -8.69 19.57 -10.77
CA TYR A 141 -8.87 20.74 -11.62
C TYR A 141 -8.09 20.65 -12.95
N LEU A 142 -6.89 20.07 -12.94
CA LEU A 142 -6.06 19.96 -14.12
C LEU A 142 -6.66 19.03 -15.19
N TYR A 143 -7.25 17.90 -14.79
CA TYR A 143 -7.77 16.91 -15.73
C TYR A 143 -8.86 17.49 -16.64
N PRO A 144 -9.92 18.14 -16.13
CA PRO A 144 -10.92 18.78 -16.97
C PRO A 144 -10.34 19.81 -17.94
N LEU A 145 -9.31 20.58 -17.54
CA LEU A 145 -8.64 21.54 -18.42
C LEU A 145 -7.92 20.88 -19.60
N LEU A 146 -7.52 19.61 -19.45
CA LEU A 146 -6.92 18.79 -20.50
C LEU A 146 -7.95 17.97 -21.29
N GLY A 147 -9.26 18.18 -21.06
CA GLY A 147 -10.33 17.37 -21.65
C GLY A 147 -10.45 15.95 -21.07
N LEU A 148 -9.86 15.72 -19.89
CA LEU A 148 -9.86 14.44 -19.19
C LEU A 148 -10.90 14.44 -18.06
N THR A 149 -11.60 13.33 -17.86
CA THR A 149 -12.48 13.11 -16.69
C THR A 149 -11.67 12.75 -15.45
N PHE A 150 -11.84 13.47 -14.34
CA PHE A 150 -11.30 13.06 -13.04
C PHE A 150 -12.28 12.14 -12.31
N LYS A 151 -12.25 10.84 -12.61
CA LYS A 151 -13.08 9.84 -11.94
C LYS A 151 -12.31 8.55 -11.72
N SER A 152 -11.97 8.27 -10.46
CA SER A 152 -11.36 6.99 -10.07
C SER A 152 -12.42 5.90 -10.04
N LYS A 153 -12.20 4.84 -10.82
CA LYS A 153 -13.04 3.63 -10.79
C LYS A 153 -12.81 2.88 -9.48
N ASN A 154 -11.57 2.88 -8.99
CA ASN A 154 -11.20 2.27 -7.72
C ASN A 154 -11.95 2.89 -6.53
N THR A 155 -11.95 4.22 -6.38
CA THR A 155 -12.67 4.88 -5.29
C THR A 155 -14.19 4.63 -5.38
N GLY A 156 -14.76 4.65 -6.59
CA GLY A 156 -16.18 4.39 -6.80
C GLY A 156 -16.61 2.98 -6.38
N SER A 157 -15.85 1.95 -6.77
CA SER A 157 -16.16 0.55 -6.43
C SER A 157 -16.00 0.26 -4.93
N LEU A 158 -15.01 0.88 -4.28
CA LEU A 158 -14.83 0.80 -2.83
C LEU A 158 -16.02 1.41 -2.08
N PHE A 159 -16.53 2.56 -2.53
CA PHE A 159 -17.70 3.18 -1.92
C PHE A 159 -18.96 2.34 -2.05
N GLU A 160 -19.24 1.80 -3.25
CA GLU A 160 -20.38 0.91 -3.43
C GLU A 160 -20.31 -0.30 -2.49
N SER A 161 -19.11 -0.85 -2.30
CA SER A 161 -18.86 -1.97 -1.39
C SER A 161 -19.06 -1.61 0.09
N LEU A 162 -18.76 -0.38 0.50
CA LEU A 162 -18.91 0.08 1.89
C LEU A 162 -20.38 0.07 2.37
N LYS A 163 -21.35 0.15 1.45
CA LYS A 163 -22.78 0.09 1.77
C LYS A 163 -23.17 -1.20 2.48
N PHE A 164 -22.49 -2.31 2.17
CA PHE A 164 -22.81 -3.64 2.69
C PHE A 164 -21.63 -4.34 3.39
N ASN A 165 -20.38 -3.92 3.17
CA ASN A 165 -19.19 -4.51 3.78
C ASN A 165 -18.42 -3.49 4.64
N LYS A 166 -18.76 -3.42 5.93
CA LYS A 166 -18.11 -2.51 6.89
C LYS A 166 -16.67 -2.92 7.24
N LEU A 167 -16.28 -4.18 7.02
CA LEU A 167 -14.88 -4.62 7.23
C LEU A 167 -13.92 -3.88 6.29
N LEU A 168 -14.42 -3.40 5.15
CA LEU A 168 -13.63 -2.66 4.19
C LEU A 168 -13.06 -1.34 4.77
N ILE A 169 -13.69 -0.74 5.78
CA ILE A 169 -13.14 0.44 6.49
C ILE A 169 -11.78 0.12 7.10
N LEU A 170 -11.66 -1.04 7.76
CA LEU A 170 -10.39 -1.48 8.35
C LEU A 170 -9.32 -1.69 7.28
N ASN A 171 -9.71 -2.20 6.11
CA ASN A 171 -8.80 -2.37 5.00
C ASN A 171 -8.34 -1.04 4.41
N ILE A 172 -9.26 -0.13 4.10
CA ILE A 172 -8.96 1.18 3.50
C ILE A 172 -8.04 2.00 4.42
N LEU A 173 -8.27 1.95 5.73
CA LEU A 173 -7.52 2.77 6.68
C LEU A 173 -6.23 2.09 7.17
N ILE A 174 -6.23 0.78 7.39
CA ILE A 174 -5.11 0.12 8.08
C ILE A 174 -4.40 -0.87 7.16
N ALA A 175 -5.11 -1.90 6.69
CA ALA A 175 -4.46 -3.02 5.99
C ALA A 175 -3.85 -2.60 4.65
N ALA A 176 -4.56 -1.79 3.85
CA ALA A 176 -4.09 -1.33 2.56
C ALA A 176 -2.92 -0.35 2.70
N PRO A 177 -3.00 0.75 3.49
CA PRO A 177 -1.85 1.64 3.67
C PRO A 177 -0.61 0.91 4.19
N LEU A 178 -0.73 0.06 5.21
CA LEU A 178 0.43 -0.69 5.69
C LEU A 178 0.96 -1.70 4.67
N GLY A 179 0.07 -2.49 4.06
CA GLY A 179 0.43 -3.51 3.09
C GLY A 179 1.09 -2.94 1.84
N GLU A 180 0.58 -1.81 1.33
CA GLU A 180 1.10 -1.11 0.17
C GLU A 180 2.43 -0.43 0.48
N GLU A 181 2.56 0.25 1.61
CA GLU A 181 3.84 0.85 1.97
C GLU A 181 4.93 -0.23 2.16
N ILE A 182 4.59 -1.39 2.71
CA ILE A 182 5.50 -2.55 2.73
C ILE A 182 5.78 -3.04 1.30
N ALA A 183 4.78 -3.30 0.47
CA ALA A 183 5.00 -3.87 -0.86
C ALA A 183 5.82 -2.95 -1.78
N PHE A 184 5.52 -1.65 -1.79
CA PHE A 184 6.10 -0.71 -2.73
C PHE A 184 7.41 -0.10 -2.22
N LYS A 185 7.50 0.27 -0.94
CA LYS A 185 8.71 0.95 -0.42
C LYS A 185 9.71 -0.08 0.09
N TYR A 186 9.25 -1.01 0.94
CA TYR A 186 10.11 -2.13 1.33
C TYR A 186 10.33 -3.09 0.16
N GLY A 187 9.29 -3.53 -0.55
CA GLY A 187 9.44 -4.51 -1.63
C GLY A 187 10.12 -3.91 -2.85
N ILE A 188 9.35 -3.28 -3.74
CA ILE A 188 9.82 -2.86 -5.07
C ILE A 188 11.00 -1.87 -4.98
N PHE A 189 10.84 -0.78 -4.24
CA PHE A 189 11.85 0.26 -4.15
C PHE A 189 13.17 -0.28 -3.56
N THR A 190 13.12 -0.96 -2.41
CA THR A 190 14.34 -1.50 -1.80
C THR A 190 14.97 -2.60 -2.66
N PHE A 191 14.18 -3.44 -3.34
CA PHE A 191 14.72 -4.48 -4.23
C PHE A 191 15.61 -3.88 -5.32
N PHE A 192 15.12 -2.86 -6.05
CA PHE A 192 15.91 -2.19 -7.07
C PHE A 192 17.03 -1.30 -6.47
N HIS A 193 16.80 -0.69 -5.31
CA HIS A 193 17.83 0.07 -4.59
C HIS A 193 19.07 -0.80 -4.29
N GLU A 194 18.85 -2.04 -3.83
CA GLU A 194 19.92 -3.00 -3.52
C GLU A 194 20.69 -3.46 -4.77
N ILE A 195 19.98 -3.69 -5.88
CA ILE A 195 20.61 -4.05 -7.16
C ILE A 195 21.58 -2.96 -7.62
N PHE A 196 21.21 -1.69 -7.45
CA PHE A 196 21.98 -0.52 -7.88
C PHE A 196 22.74 0.19 -6.74
N GLN A 197 22.98 -0.47 -5.60
CA GLN A 197 23.53 0.17 -4.40
C GLN A 197 24.90 0.85 -4.60
N ASP A 198 25.72 0.35 -5.54
CA ASP A 198 27.05 0.86 -5.88
C ASP A 198 27.04 1.85 -7.08
N LYS A 199 25.86 2.30 -7.52
CA LYS A 199 25.71 3.19 -8.67
C LYS A 199 25.40 4.62 -8.22
N GLY A 200 25.49 5.56 -9.17
CA GLY A 200 25.15 6.96 -8.93
C GLY A 200 23.69 7.17 -8.47
N ILE A 201 23.41 8.34 -7.91
CA ILE A 201 22.12 8.67 -7.28
C ILE A 201 20.90 8.36 -8.15
N PHE A 202 21.03 8.56 -9.46
CA PHE A 202 19.98 8.27 -10.43
C PHE A 202 19.58 6.78 -10.41
N LEU A 203 20.54 5.88 -10.63
CA LEU A 203 20.28 4.43 -10.65
C LEU A 203 20.01 3.86 -9.25
N LYS A 204 20.64 4.41 -8.22
CA LYS A 204 20.49 3.94 -6.85
C LYS A 204 19.15 4.35 -6.22
N VAL A 205 18.63 5.53 -6.52
CA VAL A 205 17.45 6.09 -5.81
C VAL A 205 16.34 6.48 -6.77
N ILE A 206 16.63 7.32 -7.76
CA ILE A 206 15.60 7.92 -8.62
C ILE A 206 14.89 6.86 -9.46
N LEU A 207 15.63 6.01 -10.15
CA LEU A 207 15.06 4.94 -10.97
C LEU A 207 14.25 3.93 -10.11
N PRO A 208 14.77 3.39 -8.99
CA PRO A 208 13.98 2.56 -8.10
C PRO A 208 12.70 3.22 -7.58
N ALA A 209 12.78 4.50 -7.19
CA ALA A 209 11.62 5.25 -6.71
C ALA A 209 10.57 5.43 -7.82
N PHE A 210 11.03 5.74 -9.04
CA PHE A 210 10.16 5.85 -10.21
C PHE A 210 9.48 4.51 -10.54
N VAL A 211 10.23 3.40 -10.59
CA VAL A 211 9.69 2.07 -10.88
C VAL A 211 8.64 1.66 -9.84
N SER A 212 8.92 1.87 -8.56
CA SER A 212 7.96 1.60 -7.48
C SER A 212 6.71 2.47 -7.60
N ALA A 213 6.88 3.78 -7.77
CA ALA A 213 5.79 4.73 -7.86
C ALA A 213 4.92 4.54 -9.11
N PHE A 214 5.53 4.25 -10.26
CA PHE A 214 4.83 3.98 -11.50
C PHE A 214 4.04 2.67 -11.40
N THR A 215 4.64 1.61 -10.86
CA THR A 215 3.94 0.34 -10.62
C THR A 215 2.74 0.55 -9.69
N PHE A 216 2.93 1.27 -8.59
CA PHE A 216 1.84 1.65 -7.67
C PHE A 216 0.73 2.38 -8.42
N ALA A 217 1.06 3.38 -9.23
CA ALA A 217 0.09 4.18 -9.94
C ALA A 217 -0.74 3.39 -10.96
N VAL A 218 -0.10 2.53 -11.75
CA VAL A 218 -0.77 1.75 -12.80
C VAL A 218 -1.77 0.74 -12.22
N ILE A 219 -1.47 0.13 -11.07
CA ILE A 219 -2.35 -0.91 -10.51
C ILE A 219 -3.63 -0.34 -9.86
N HIS A 220 -3.69 0.97 -9.57
CA HIS A 220 -4.84 1.58 -8.90
C HIS A 220 -5.97 1.92 -9.88
N ASP A 221 -5.68 2.67 -10.94
CA ASP A 221 -6.69 3.10 -11.92
C ASP A 221 -6.16 3.03 -13.38
N GLY A 222 -5.19 2.17 -13.62
CA GLY A 222 -4.55 2.03 -14.92
C GLY A 222 -3.67 3.23 -15.28
N LEU A 223 -3.33 3.35 -16.57
CA LEU A 223 -2.47 4.43 -17.07
C LEU A 223 -3.10 5.82 -16.96
N TYR A 224 -4.42 5.88 -16.89
CA TYR A 224 -5.19 7.11 -17.04
C TYR A 224 -5.04 8.06 -15.84
N LEU A 225 -4.99 7.55 -14.61
CA LEU A 225 -4.79 8.34 -13.40
C LEU A 225 -3.35 8.26 -12.86
N VAL A 226 -2.38 7.81 -13.66
CA VAL A 226 -0.99 7.68 -13.21
C VAL A 226 -0.44 8.96 -12.53
N PRO A 227 -0.63 10.17 -13.09
CA PRO A 227 -0.21 11.41 -12.45
C PRO A 227 -0.71 11.61 -11.01
N LEU A 228 -1.89 11.09 -10.68
CA LEU A 228 -2.49 11.20 -9.34
C LEU A 228 -1.65 10.45 -8.30
N TYR A 229 -1.22 9.23 -8.64
CA TYR A 229 -0.61 8.30 -7.70
C TYR A 229 0.93 8.31 -7.74
N ILE A 230 1.52 8.57 -8.92
CA ILE A 230 2.97 8.44 -9.11
C ILE A 230 3.75 9.47 -8.30
N VAL A 231 3.29 10.73 -8.27
CA VAL A 231 3.99 11.83 -7.60
C VAL A 231 4.07 11.60 -6.08
N PRO A 232 2.95 11.39 -5.35
CA PRO A 232 3.03 11.14 -3.91
C PRO A 232 3.78 9.84 -3.57
N SER A 233 3.63 8.78 -4.37
CA SER A 233 4.34 7.52 -4.14
C SER A 233 5.86 7.67 -4.34
N PHE A 234 6.28 8.45 -5.34
CA PHE A 234 7.68 8.78 -5.59
C PHE A 234 8.29 9.57 -4.42
N ILE A 235 7.60 10.62 -3.95
CA ILE A 235 8.02 11.40 -2.78
C ILE A 235 8.09 10.51 -1.53
N GLY A 236 7.12 9.61 -1.35
CA GLY A 236 7.15 8.61 -0.28
C GLY A 236 8.41 7.75 -0.30
N CYS A 237 8.86 7.29 -1.47
CA CYS A 237 10.12 6.54 -1.60
C CYS A 237 11.34 7.37 -1.16
N LEU A 238 11.38 8.67 -1.48
CA LEU A 238 12.46 9.57 -1.07
C LEU A 238 12.45 9.81 0.45
N ILE A 239 11.27 10.03 1.04
CA ILE A 239 11.11 10.16 2.49
C ILE A 239 11.56 8.87 3.18
N TYR A 240 11.13 7.72 2.67
CA TYR A 240 11.51 6.42 3.20
C TYR A 240 13.02 6.20 3.14
N LYS A 241 13.68 6.51 2.02
CA LYS A 241 15.14 6.41 1.87
C LYS A 241 15.90 7.33 2.82
N ASN A 242 15.37 8.52 3.13
CA ASN A 242 16.04 9.49 3.99
C ASN A 242 15.79 9.24 5.49
N THR A 243 14.62 8.72 5.84
CA THR A 243 14.23 8.46 7.24
C THR A 243 14.49 7.03 7.69
N SER A 244 14.74 6.10 6.76
CA SER A 244 14.83 4.66 7.00
C SER A 244 13.58 4.09 7.71
N SER A 245 12.43 4.77 7.61
CA SER A 245 11.20 4.45 8.33
C SER A 245 9.99 4.53 7.41
N LEU A 246 9.13 3.52 7.49
CA LEU A 246 7.85 3.52 6.75
C LEU A 246 6.77 4.38 7.45
N LEU A 247 6.97 4.73 8.73
CA LEU A 247 5.97 5.45 9.52
C LEU A 247 5.46 6.74 8.84
N PRO A 248 6.32 7.63 8.28
CA PRO A 248 5.83 8.81 7.57
C PRO A 248 4.92 8.46 6.40
N CYS A 249 5.30 7.46 5.60
CA CYS A 249 4.56 7.07 4.40
C CYS A 249 3.20 6.46 4.78
N VAL A 250 3.19 5.56 5.78
CA VAL A 250 1.96 4.94 6.30
C VAL A 250 1.02 5.99 6.87
N LEU A 251 1.53 6.94 7.65
CA LEU A 251 0.72 8.00 8.24
C LEU A 251 0.14 8.93 7.17
N GLY A 252 0.94 9.37 6.21
CA GLY A 252 0.46 10.22 5.12
C GLY A 252 -0.61 9.54 4.28
N HIS A 253 -0.41 8.26 3.97
CA HIS A 253 -1.37 7.44 3.25
C HIS A 253 -2.66 7.24 4.06
N PHE A 254 -2.56 6.87 5.34
CA PHE A 254 -3.71 6.79 6.26
C PHE A 254 -4.52 8.08 6.26
N LEU A 255 -3.88 9.25 6.39
CA LEU A 255 -4.57 10.54 6.43
C LEU A 255 -5.30 10.84 5.12
N ASN A 256 -4.67 10.55 3.99
CA ASN A 256 -5.29 10.70 2.67
C ASN A 256 -6.54 9.82 2.55
N ASN A 257 -6.44 8.53 2.91
CA ASN A 257 -7.55 7.60 2.83
C ASN A 257 -8.66 7.93 3.84
N PHE A 258 -8.29 8.38 5.04
CA PHE A 258 -9.22 8.80 6.07
C PHE A 258 -10.05 10.01 5.61
N LEU A 259 -9.41 11.02 5.04
CA LEU A 259 -10.14 12.17 4.51
C LEU A 259 -11.02 11.79 3.33
N ALA A 260 -10.52 10.96 2.39
CA ALA A 260 -11.31 10.46 1.27
C ALA A 260 -12.55 9.69 1.77
N LEU A 261 -12.39 8.83 2.77
CA LEU A 261 -13.49 8.09 3.38
C LEU A 261 -14.54 9.04 4.00
N ILE A 262 -14.10 10.03 4.78
CA ILE A 262 -15.01 11.03 5.35
C ILE A 262 -15.76 11.77 4.23
N MET A 263 -15.05 12.32 3.25
CA MET A 263 -15.67 13.04 2.14
C MET A 263 -16.68 12.19 1.39
N THR A 264 -16.46 10.88 1.30
CA THR A 264 -17.38 9.97 0.61
C THR A 264 -18.59 9.59 1.48
N LEU A 265 -18.47 9.59 2.81
CA LEU A 265 -19.59 9.28 3.71
C LEU A 265 -20.52 10.48 3.93
N TYR A 266 -20.04 11.71 3.72
CA TYR A 266 -20.79 12.96 3.93
C TYR A 266 -21.25 13.65 2.64
N ASN A 267 -20.91 13.11 1.46
CA ASN A 267 -21.43 13.51 0.16
C ASN A 267 -22.43 12.47 -0.36
#